data_AF-A0A8X6TYW5-F1
#
_entry.id   AF-A0A8X6TYW5-F1
#
_cell.length_a   1.000
_cell.length_b   1.000
_cell.length_c   1.000
_cell.angle_alpha   90.00
_cell.angle_beta   90.00
_cell.angle_gamma   90.00
#
_symmetry.space_group_name_H-M   'P 1'
#
loop_
_entity.id
_entity.type
_entity.pdbx_description
1 polymer ?
#
loop_
_entity_poly.entity_id
_entity_poly.type
_entity_poly.pdbx_seq_one_letter_code
_entity_poly.pdbx_strand_id
1 'polypeptide(L)'
;MIISFSLEFLALSKVTICVYSNPNIEDLEHETHDISVVLLLEPWEIVAMEKVSCLNLPVILKEKIIAFMRQLSDEINEWKIDHSSILECPSLESPIDYIWKGKGTIDRIKTAKSFIQSKRNDLLKRFQMTCVYWLEEETKQLWDEIGRPAKILRSIRIKLTRNISDPLLKRAVNEWITLLISADVDWSRRPFPRLLPVYCLKSLIIQGNLLQILYPVEQLYVFIRMMKEGNSEQVKTFCLTQMKEKQFEEVLKRELLQVYKVLSNRPFLPEFHKMVDSIYTYLPENEFLNILIKMDCEEKRQISNAYDYGKQIKCF
;
A
#
# COMPACT_ATOMS: atom_id res chain seq x y z
N MET A 1 -6.84 -5.00 -18.97
CA MET A 1 -8.26 -4.58 -18.95
C MET A 1 -8.31 -3.12 -18.51
N ILE A 2 -8.64 -2.18 -19.40
CA ILE A 2 -8.74 -0.76 -19.06
C ILE A 2 -10.13 -0.57 -18.45
N ILE A 3 -10.21 -0.40 -17.13
CA ILE A 3 -11.45 -0.07 -16.45
C ILE A 3 -11.77 1.38 -16.84
N SER A 4 -12.72 1.56 -17.75
CA SER A 4 -13.30 2.85 -18.10
C SER A 4 -14.12 3.34 -16.91
N PHE A 5 -13.63 4.34 -16.19
CA PHE A 5 -14.40 4.99 -15.12
C PHE A 5 -15.51 5.87 -15.69
N SER A 6 -16.65 5.97 -14.99
CA SER A 6 -17.70 6.90 -15.40
C SER A 6 -17.24 8.35 -15.24
N LEU A 7 -17.75 9.24 -16.09
CA LEU A 7 -17.51 10.69 -15.98
C LEU A 7 -17.93 11.22 -14.60
N GLU A 8 -19.00 10.67 -14.04
CA GLU A 8 -19.49 10.96 -12.70
C GLU A 8 -18.45 10.65 -11.63
N PHE A 9 -17.81 9.47 -11.68
CA PHE A 9 -16.79 9.07 -10.72
C PHE A 9 -15.55 9.97 -10.80
N LEU A 10 -15.09 10.31 -12.01
CA LEU A 10 -13.96 11.21 -12.20
C LEU A 10 -14.27 12.63 -11.70
N ALA A 11 -15.47 13.14 -11.96
CA ALA A 11 -15.92 14.44 -11.48
C ALA A 11 -16.01 14.47 -9.95
N LEU A 12 -16.61 13.43 -9.35
CA LEU A 12 -16.70 13.27 -7.90
C LEU A 12 -15.31 13.23 -7.28
N SER A 13 -14.40 12.40 -7.80
CA SER A 13 -13.03 12.30 -7.30
C SER A 13 -12.32 13.63 -7.30
N LYS A 14 -12.44 14.40 -8.40
CA LYS A 14 -11.79 15.71 -8.53
C LYS A 14 -12.34 16.74 -7.55
N VAL A 15 -13.66 16.83 -7.42
CA VAL A 15 -14.31 17.75 -6.45
C VAL A 15 -13.88 17.40 -5.03
N THR A 16 -13.90 16.12 -4.69
CA THR A 16 -13.56 15.68 -3.34
C THR A 16 -12.10 15.93 -3.00
N ILE A 17 -11.17 15.68 -3.91
CA ILE A 17 -9.74 16.01 -3.72
C ILE A 17 -9.57 17.52 -3.45
N CYS A 18 -10.25 18.38 -4.22
CA CYS A 18 -10.18 19.83 -3.99
C CYS A 18 -10.74 20.26 -2.63
N VAL A 19 -11.81 19.61 -2.15
CA VAL A 19 -12.36 19.88 -0.81
C VAL A 19 -11.40 19.40 0.26
N TYR A 20 -10.82 18.21 0.10
CA TYR A 20 -9.91 17.60 1.06
C TYR A 20 -8.60 18.39 1.23
N SER A 21 -7.98 18.81 0.12
CA SER A 21 -6.75 19.60 0.11
C SER A 21 -6.93 21.06 0.56
N ASN A 22 -8.07 21.40 1.15
CA ASN A 22 -8.26 22.70 1.79
C ASN A 22 -7.46 22.75 3.10
N PRO A 23 -6.63 23.78 3.35
CA PRO A 23 -5.75 23.83 4.53
C PRO A 23 -6.49 23.59 5.84
N ASN A 24 -7.63 24.25 6.07
CA ASN A 24 -8.40 24.02 7.31
C ASN A 24 -9.15 22.68 7.38
N ILE A 25 -8.97 21.72 6.45
CA ILE A 25 -9.33 20.30 6.63
C ILE A 25 -8.06 19.50 6.93
N GLU A 26 -7.00 19.74 6.16
CA GLU A 26 -5.69 19.10 6.35
C GLU A 26 -5.13 19.37 7.76
N ASP A 27 -5.20 20.62 8.24
CA ASP A 27 -4.72 21.03 9.56
C ASP A 27 -5.43 20.30 10.72
N LEU A 28 -6.68 19.86 10.52
CA LEU A 28 -7.44 19.16 11.55
C LEU A 28 -7.03 17.70 11.73
N GLU A 29 -6.54 17.03 10.68
CA GLU A 29 -5.95 15.70 10.86
C GLU A 29 -4.74 15.75 11.81
N HIS A 30 -4.01 16.87 11.79
CA HIS A 30 -2.83 17.07 12.62
C HIS A 30 -3.20 17.37 14.09
N GLU A 31 -4.33 18.03 14.34
CA GLU A 31 -4.74 18.45 15.70
C GLU A 31 -5.44 17.36 16.52
N THR A 32 -5.99 16.30 15.90
CA THR A 32 -7.00 15.45 16.56
C THR A 32 -6.49 14.19 17.25
N HIS A 33 -5.18 14.04 17.47
CA HIS A 33 -4.61 12.84 18.11
C HIS A 33 -4.65 12.84 19.65
N ASP A 34 -5.15 13.93 20.29
CA ASP A 34 -5.19 14.06 21.76
C ASP A 34 -6.58 13.79 22.38
N ILE A 35 -7.58 13.40 21.58
CA ILE A 35 -8.93 13.11 22.08
C ILE A 35 -9.21 11.61 21.94
N SER A 36 -8.86 10.86 22.99
CA SER A 36 -9.40 9.52 23.17
C SER A 36 -10.87 9.60 23.65
N VAL A 37 -11.72 8.78 23.03
CA VAL A 37 -13.00 8.22 23.53
C VAL A 37 -14.32 8.88 23.02
N VAL A 38 -15.17 8.02 22.40
CA VAL A 38 -16.63 8.09 22.12
C VAL A 38 -17.20 8.93 20.97
N LEU A 39 -16.65 8.90 19.75
CA LEU A 39 -17.46 9.22 18.56
C LEU A 39 -17.23 8.18 17.46
N LEU A 40 -18.33 7.71 16.85
CA LEU A 40 -18.35 6.77 15.70
C LEU A 40 -17.85 7.41 14.39
N LEU A 41 -17.46 8.68 14.43
CA LEU A 41 -16.97 9.48 13.30
C LEU A 41 -15.56 9.98 13.65
N GLU A 42 -14.63 9.85 12.71
CA GLU A 42 -13.31 10.44 12.88
C GLU A 42 -13.43 11.98 12.95
N PRO A 43 -12.64 12.69 13.76
CA PRO A 43 -12.77 14.14 13.92
C PRO A 43 -12.75 14.96 12.61
N TRP A 44 -12.01 14.50 11.59
CA TRP A 44 -12.01 15.13 10.26
C TRP A 44 -13.36 14.99 9.55
N GLU A 45 -14.13 13.91 9.81
CA GLU A 45 -15.45 13.69 9.19
C GLU A 45 -16.45 14.74 9.61
N ILE A 46 -16.43 15.16 10.87
CA ILE A 46 -17.32 16.20 11.39
C ILE A 46 -17.09 17.50 10.62
N VAL A 47 -15.83 17.91 10.48
CA VAL A 47 -15.51 19.16 9.78
C VAL A 47 -15.69 19.04 8.27
N ALA A 48 -15.41 17.88 7.69
CA ALA A 48 -15.74 17.59 6.30
C ALA A 48 -17.25 17.74 6.06
N MET A 49 -18.09 17.17 6.94
CA MET A 49 -19.55 17.28 6.86
C MET A 49 -20.00 18.74 6.97
N GLU A 50 -19.47 19.51 7.93
CA GLU A 50 -19.76 20.94 8.07
C GLU A 50 -19.42 21.72 6.79
N LYS A 51 -18.20 21.54 6.25
CA LYS A 51 -17.78 22.25 5.03
C LYS A 51 -18.57 21.83 3.79
N VAL A 52 -18.83 20.54 3.64
CA VAL A 52 -19.65 20.02 2.53
C VAL A 52 -21.10 20.50 2.66
N SER A 53 -21.61 20.67 3.89
CA SER A 53 -22.96 21.20 4.13
C SER A 53 -23.11 22.64 3.61
N CYS A 54 -22.05 23.45 3.65
CA CYS A 54 -22.01 24.82 3.13
C CYS A 54 -21.99 24.90 1.59
N LEU A 55 -21.76 23.78 0.88
CA LEU A 55 -21.77 23.79 -0.58
C LEU A 55 -23.21 23.87 -1.12
N ASN A 56 -23.44 24.66 -2.16
CA ASN A 56 -24.73 24.72 -2.86
C ASN A 56 -24.89 23.52 -3.80
N LEU A 57 -24.97 22.31 -3.23
CA LEU A 57 -25.08 21.03 -3.93
C LEU A 57 -26.30 20.23 -3.45
N PRO A 58 -26.91 19.40 -4.31
CA PRO A 58 -27.90 18.42 -3.91
C PRO A 58 -27.40 17.51 -2.76
N VAL A 59 -28.29 17.15 -1.84
CA VAL A 59 -27.98 16.30 -0.66
C VAL A 59 -27.27 15.01 -1.06
N ILE A 60 -27.75 14.35 -2.12
CA ILE A 60 -27.16 13.11 -2.63
C ILE A 60 -25.69 13.31 -3.07
N LEU A 61 -25.34 14.48 -3.64
CA LEU A 61 -23.95 14.76 -4.00
C LEU A 61 -23.08 15.05 -2.78
N LYS A 62 -23.63 15.72 -1.76
CA LYS A 62 -22.92 15.94 -0.49
C LYS A 62 -22.58 14.62 0.20
N GLU A 63 -23.53 13.71 0.28
CA GLU A 63 -23.33 12.36 0.83
C GLU A 63 -22.25 11.58 0.05
N LYS A 64 -22.29 11.63 -1.28
CA LYS A 64 -21.27 11.03 -2.14
C LYS A 64 -19.88 11.64 -1.92
N ILE A 65 -19.79 12.96 -1.74
CA ILE A 65 -18.52 13.64 -1.45
C ILE A 65 -17.97 13.15 -0.11
N ILE A 66 -18.77 13.14 0.97
CA ILE A 66 -18.35 12.67 2.30
C ILE A 66 -17.87 11.22 2.24
N ALA A 67 -18.64 10.32 1.60
CA ALA A 67 -18.26 8.93 1.44
C ALA A 67 -16.94 8.76 0.68
N PHE A 68 -16.67 9.62 -0.31
CA PHE A 68 -15.42 9.61 -1.05
C PHE A 68 -14.26 10.23 -0.25
N MET A 69 -14.51 11.23 0.60
CA MET A 69 -13.49 11.78 1.51
C MET A 69 -12.96 10.72 2.46
N ARG A 70 -13.83 9.84 2.95
CA ARG A 70 -13.43 8.69 3.78
C ARG A 70 -12.42 7.81 3.06
N GLN A 71 -12.67 7.52 1.78
CA GLN A 71 -11.72 6.75 0.96
C GLN A 71 -10.39 7.47 0.78
N LEU A 72 -10.38 8.80 0.64
CA LEU A 72 -9.15 9.58 0.55
C LEU A 72 -8.36 9.55 1.87
N SER A 73 -9.06 9.70 2.99
CA SER A 73 -8.47 9.64 4.33
C SER A 73 -7.87 8.26 4.60
N ASP A 74 -8.61 7.19 4.29
CA ASP A 74 -8.12 5.81 4.39
C ASP A 74 -6.85 5.60 3.55
N GLU A 75 -6.80 6.12 2.33
CA GLU A 75 -5.62 6.02 1.45
C GLU A 75 -4.42 6.81 2.00
N ILE A 76 -4.64 8.01 2.56
CA ILE A 76 -3.60 8.80 3.23
C ILE A 76 -3.08 8.07 4.45
N ASN A 77 -3.98 7.59 5.31
CA ASN A 77 -3.62 6.86 6.52
C ASN A 77 -2.86 5.58 6.19
N GLU A 78 -3.30 4.84 5.16
CA GLU A 78 -2.57 3.68 4.67
C GLU A 78 -1.15 4.06 4.20
N TRP A 79 -1.02 5.15 3.45
CA TRP A 79 0.29 5.65 3.02
C TRP A 79 1.16 6.04 4.21
N LYS A 80 0.62 6.78 5.19
CA LYS A 80 1.31 7.18 6.43
C LYS A 80 1.78 5.97 7.23
N ILE A 81 0.93 4.95 7.39
CA ILE A 81 1.25 3.69 8.09
C ILE A 81 2.40 2.98 7.38
N ASP A 82 2.32 2.83 6.05
CA ASP A 82 3.33 2.16 5.24
C ASP A 82 4.70 2.86 5.31
N HIS A 83 4.76 4.15 5.64
CA HIS A 83 6.02 4.92 5.75
C HIS A 83 6.33 5.39 7.18
N SER A 84 5.60 4.90 8.18
CA SER A 84 5.75 5.31 9.59
C SER A 84 7.16 5.15 10.14
N SER A 85 7.92 4.15 9.64
CA SER A 85 9.32 3.90 10.01
C SER A 85 10.31 4.95 9.47
N ILE A 86 9.88 5.77 8.51
CA ILE A 86 10.64 6.92 7.97
C ILE A 86 10.12 8.22 8.58
N LEU A 87 8.80 8.34 8.74
CA LEU A 87 8.14 9.58 9.18
C LEU A 87 8.22 9.80 10.69
N GLU A 88 8.64 8.82 11.50
CA GLU A 88 8.90 8.91 12.96
C GLU A 88 7.72 9.38 13.87
N CYS A 89 6.68 10.03 13.33
CA CYS A 89 5.35 10.25 13.87
C CYS A 89 4.46 10.87 12.76
N PRO A 90 3.48 10.15 12.19
CA PRO A 90 2.70 10.64 11.03
C PRO A 90 1.91 11.95 11.25
N SER A 91 1.72 12.36 12.51
CA SER A 91 0.91 13.52 12.88
C SER A 91 1.68 14.85 12.95
N LEU A 92 3.01 14.83 13.04
CA LEU A 92 3.83 16.03 13.37
C LEU A 92 4.81 16.44 12.26
N GLU A 93 4.83 15.75 11.13
CA GLU A 93 5.79 16.03 10.06
C GLU A 93 5.26 16.98 8.98
N SER A 94 6.23 17.58 8.27
CA SER A 94 6.04 18.46 7.12
C SER A 94 4.87 18.05 6.23
N PRO A 95 4.04 19.01 5.76
CA PRO A 95 2.93 18.71 4.86
C PRO A 95 3.45 17.92 3.65
N ILE A 96 2.85 16.75 3.45
CA ILE A 96 3.20 15.85 2.35
C ILE A 96 2.31 16.22 1.17
N ASP A 97 2.93 16.68 0.08
CA ASP A 97 2.21 16.99 -1.15
C ASP A 97 1.74 15.69 -1.83
N TYR A 98 0.57 15.19 -1.43
CA TYR A 98 -0.03 13.97 -2.01
C TYR A 98 -0.43 14.22 -3.47
N ILE A 99 0.18 13.44 -4.37
CA ILE A 99 -0.16 13.47 -5.80
C ILE A 99 -1.23 12.40 -6.05
N TRP A 100 -2.41 12.81 -6.50
CA TRP A 100 -3.55 11.90 -6.68
C TRP A 100 -3.64 11.33 -8.10
N LYS A 101 -4.13 10.09 -8.21
CA LYS A 101 -4.61 9.48 -9.47
C LYS A 101 -6.09 9.79 -9.66
N GLY A 102 -6.59 9.70 -10.89
CA GLY A 102 -7.99 10.01 -11.22
C GLY A 102 -9.05 9.14 -10.52
N LYS A 103 -8.65 8.08 -9.81
CA LYS A 103 -9.54 7.22 -9.03
C LYS A 103 -9.53 7.49 -7.52
N GLY A 104 -8.96 8.62 -7.07
CA GLY A 104 -8.85 8.96 -5.66
C GLY A 104 -7.82 8.12 -4.88
N THR A 105 -6.84 7.52 -5.56
CA THR A 105 -5.73 6.83 -4.90
C THR A 105 -4.44 7.64 -5.05
N ILE A 106 -3.51 7.54 -4.11
CA ILE A 106 -2.24 8.26 -4.19
C ILE A 106 -1.37 7.66 -5.31
N ASP A 107 -0.77 8.51 -6.13
CA ASP A 107 0.35 8.18 -7.01
C ASP A 107 1.64 8.09 -6.18
N ARG A 108 1.81 6.95 -5.51
CA ARG A 108 2.83 6.74 -4.48
C ARG A 108 4.24 7.06 -4.97
N ILE A 109 4.59 6.70 -6.21
CA ILE A 109 5.91 6.99 -6.78
C ILE A 109 6.09 8.50 -6.97
N LYS A 110 5.10 9.20 -7.54
CA LYS A 110 5.20 10.65 -7.72
C LYS A 110 5.22 11.38 -6.38
N THR A 111 4.36 10.98 -5.44
CA THR A 111 4.35 11.53 -4.07
C THR A 111 5.71 11.30 -3.39
N ALA A 112 6.28 10.11 -3.47
CA ALA A 112 7.61 9.83 -2.93
C ALA A 112 8.70 10.68 -3.59
N LYS A 113 8.67 10.83 -4.93
CA LYS A 113 9.60 11.73 -5.64
C LYS A 113 9.44 13.19 -5.19
N SER A 114 8.21 13.67 -5.01
CA SER A 114 7.93 15.00 -4.47
C SER A 114 8.54 15.17 -3.07
N PHE A 115 8.33 14.19 -2.19
CA PHE A 115 8.92 14.13 -0.86
C PHE A 115 10.46 14.16 -0.91
N ILE A 116 11.06 13.39 -1.83
CA ILE A 116 12.52 13.33 -2.03
C ILE A 116 13.09 14.64 -2.58
N GLN A 117 12.35 15.37 -3.41
CA GLN A 117 12.81 16.64 -4.00
C GLN A 117 12.68 17.83 -3.03
N SER A 118 11.75 17.74 -2.07
CA SER A 118 11.57 18.77 -1.06
C SER A 118 12.77 18.86 -0.10
N LYS A 119 13.52 19.96 -0.19
CA LYS A 119 14.63 20.28 0.74
C LYS A 119 14.16 20.58 2.17
N ARG A 120 12.85 20.68 2.40
CA ARG A 120 12.27 20.84 3.75
C ARG A 120 12.39 19.54 4.56
N ASN A 121 12.47 18.40 3.88
CA ASN A 121 12.56 17.10 4.51
C ASN A 121 14.01 16.75 4.87
N ASP A 122 14.19 16.03 5.97
CA ASP A 122 15.50 15.59 6.44
C ASP A 122 16.21 14.74 5.37
N LEU A 123 17.52 14.99 5.19
CA LEU A 123 18.33 14.34 4.16
C LEU A 123 18.34 12.80 4.30
N LEU A 124 18.35 12.29 5.54
CA LEU A 124 18.34 10.86 5.81
C LEU A 124 16.98 10.25 5.50
N LYS A 125 15.87 10.93 5.84
CA LYS A 125 14.51 10.51 5.49
C LYS A 125 14.30 10.46 3.98
N ARG A 126 14.80 11.47 3.25
CA ARG A 126 14.82 11.50 1.79
C ARG A 126 15.58 10.29 1.23
N PHE A 127 16.76 9.98 1.79
CA PHE A 127 17.54 8.81 1.37
C PHE A 127 16.81 7.49 1.64
N GLN A 128 16.23 7.31 2.83
CA GLN A 128 15.43 6.12 3.16
C GLN A 128 14.24 5.95 2.21
N MET A 129 13.56 7.05 1.86
CA MET A 129 12.46 7.04 0.90
C MET A 129 12.91 6.55 -0.49
N THR A 130 14.09 6.98 -0.97
CA THR A 130 14.63 6.45 -2.24
C THR A 130 14.89 4.94 -2.18
N CYS A 131 15.36 4.42 -1.03
CA CYS A 131 15.56 3.00 -0.82
C CYS A 131 14.25 2.21 -0.86
N VAL A 132 13.17 2.75 -0.26
CA VAL A 132 11.82 2.14 -0.26
C VAL A 132 11.29 2.00 -1.69
N TYR A 133 11.39 3.07 -2.47
CA TYR A 133 10.83 3.13 -3.82
C TYR A 133 11.76 2.64 -4.93
N TRP A 134 12.95 2.15 -4.56
CA TRP A 134 13.94 1.66 -5.52
C TRP A 134 14.39 2.69 -6.56
N LEU A 135 14.55 3.94 -6.12
CA LEU A 135 14.86 5.07 -6.99
C LEU A 135 16.37 5.23 -7.15
N GLU A 136 16.97 4.35 -7.96
CA GLU A 136 18.43 4.19 -8.08
C GLU A 136 19.20 5.50 -8.31
N GLU A 137 18.75 6.33 -9.26
CA GLU A 137 19.44 7.58 -9.60
C GLU A 137 19.32 8.60 -8.47
N GLU A 138 18.13 8.76 -7.90
CA GLU A 138 17.90 9.61 -6.72
C GLU A 138 18.68 9.11 -5.50
N THR A 139 18.80 7.79 -5.31
CA THR A 139 19.60 7.19 -4.23
C THR A 139 21.07 7.55 -4.38
N LYS A 140 21.64 7.45 -5.59
CA LYS A 140 23.04 7.84 -5.86
C LYS A 140 23.27 9.32 -5.58
N GLN A 141 22.37 10.18 -6.09
CA GLN A 141 22.47 11.62 -5.88
C GLN A 141 22.48 11.98 -4.39
N LEU A 142 21.51 11.46 -3.62
CA LEU A 142 21.44 11.73 -2.19
C LEU A 142 22.63 11.14 -1.43
N TRP A 143 23.16 9.99 -1.85
CA TRP A 143 24.36 9.41 -1.26
C TRP A 143 25.58 10.34 -1.39
N ASP A 144 25.74 10.94 -2.57
CA ASP A 144 26.82 11.89 -2.81
C ASP A 144 26.63 13.18 -1.99
N GLU A 145 25.38 13.65 -1.81
CA GLU A 145 25.04 14.77 -0.92
C GLU A 145 25.37 14.47 0.57
N ILE A 146 25.23 13.22 1.03
CA ILE A 146 25.53 12.81 2.41
C ILE A 146 27.05 12.84 2.71
N GLY A 147 27.89 12.70 1.69
CA GLY A 147 29.35 12.82 1.80
C GLY A 147 30.10 11.54 2.18
N ARG A 148 31.26 11.31 1.53
CA ARG A 148 32.04 10.05 1.55
C ARG A 148 33.28 9.95 2.49
N PRO A 149 33.40 10.54 3.70
CA PRO A 149 34.58 10.20 4.51
C PRO A 149 34.42 8.81 5.14
N ALA A 150 35.39 7.91 4.92
CA ALA A 150 35.33 6.51 5.38
C ALA A 150 35.14 6.35 6.91
N LYS A 151 35.64 7.30 7.72
CA LYS A 151 35.39 7.34 9.18
C LYS A 151 33.94 7.72 9.53
N ILE A 152 33.23 8.39 8.63
CA ILE A 152 31.83 8.80 8.77
C ILE A 152 30.87 7.70 8.28
N LEU A 153 31.28 6.80 7.38
CA LEU A 153 30.39 5.73 6.86
C LEU A 153 29.75 4.86 7.95
N ARG A 154 30.51 4.49 9.00
CA ARG A 154 29.95 3.75 10.14
C ARG A 154 28.93 4.58 10.93
N SER A 155 29.18 5.88 11.09
CA SER A 155 28.24 6.78 11.80
C SER A 155 27.01 7.12 10.95
N ILE A 156 27.16 7.31 9.63
CA ILE A 156 26.08 7.45 8.64
C ILE A 156 25.22 6.19 8.63
N ARG A 157 25.82 5.00 8.56
CA ARG A 157 25.07 3.73 8.58
C ARG A 157 24.25 3.58 9.85
N ILE A 158 24.83 3.93 11.00
CA ILE A 158 24.08 3.94 12.28
C ILE A 158 22.94 4.97 12.19
N LYS A 159 23.21 6.22 11.79
CA LYS A 159 22.18 7.27 11.68
C LYS A 159 21.03 6.88 10.74
N LEU A 160 21.34 6.39 9.54
CA LEU A 160 20.38 5.96 8.52
C LEU A 160 19.51 4.78 8.96
N THR A 161 19.93 4.01 9.96
CA THR A 161 19.23 2.78 10.36
C THR A 161 18.79 2.75 11.82
N ARG A 162 19.13 3.78 12.61
CA ARG A 162 18.83 3.85 14.04
C ARG A 162 17.34 3.98 14.30
N ASN A 163 16.68 4.83 13.52
CA ASN A 163 15.28 5.17 13.74
C ASN A 163 14.30 4.31 12.92
N ILE A 164 14.84 3.43 12.07
CA ILE A 164 14.02 2.48 11.33
C ILE A 164 13.62 1.35 12.30
N SER A 165 12.38 1.40 12.76
CA SER A 165 11.76 0.35 13.58
C SER A 165 11.55 -0.95 12.80
N ASP A 166 11.34 -0.84 11.49
CA ASP A 166 11.11 -1.99 10.62
C ASP A 166 12.41 -2.73 10.28
N PRO A 167 12.56 -4.02 10.65
CA PRO A 167 13.79 -4.78 10.44
C PRO A 167 14.08 -5.06 8.95
N LEU A 168 13.05 -5.16 8.11
CA LEU A 168 13.19 -5.39 6.68
C LEU A 168 13.61 -4.11 5.97
N LEU A 169 13.00 -2.97 6.30
CA LEU A 169 13.41 -1.68 5.72
C LEU A 169 14.84 -1.37 6.15
N LYS A 170 15.16 -1.60 7.42
CA LYS A 170 16.52 -1.49 7.94
C LYS A 170 17.49 -2.35 7.17
N ARG A 171 17.11 -3.58 6.82
CA ARG A 171 17.94 -4.47 6.00
C ARG A 171 18.10 -3.95 4.57
N ALA A 172 17.02 -3.51 3.92
CA ALA A 172 17.07 -2.93 2.58
C ALA A 172 18.00 -1.70 2.52
N VAL A 173 17.85 -0.77 3.45
CA VAL A 173 18.71 0.42 3.56
C VAL A 173 20.17 0.02 3.78
N ASN A 174 20.45 -0.96 4.65
CA ASN A 174 21.81 -1.45 4.88
C ASN A 174 22.46 -2.06 3.63
N GLU A 175 21.67 -2.69 2.76
CA GLU A 175 22.15 -3.32 1.53
C GLU A 175 22.44 -2.26 0.47
N TRP A 176 21.57 -1.26 0.33
CA TRP A 176 21.86 -0.05 -0.47
C TRP A 176 23.16 0.62 -0.02
N ILE A 177 23.35 0.83 1.29
CA ILE A 177 24.59 1.41 1.83
C ILE A 177 25.79 0.52 1.51
N THR A 178 25.68 -0.80 1.67
CA THR A 178 26.77 -1.73 1.37
C THR A 178 27.19 -1.64 -0.09
N LEU A 179 26.22 -1.59 -1.01
CA LEU A 179 26.49 -1.37 -2.43
C LEU A 179 27.14 -0.01 -2.65
N LEU A 180 26.53 1.10 -2.22
CA LEU A 180 27.07 2.44 -2.43
C LEU A 180 28.49 2.67 -1.87
N ILE A 181 28.91 1.87 -0.88
CA ILE A 181 30.27 1.90 -0.33
C ILE A 181 31.27 1.13 -1.19
N SER A 182 30.88 0.02 -1.83
CA SER A 182 31.78 -0.67 -2.74
C SER A 182 32.12 0.24 -3.93
N ALA A 183 33.40 0.47 -4.17
CA ALA A 183 33.87 1.32 -5.27
C ALA A 183 33.64 0.68 -6.66
N ASP A 184 33.36 -0.62 -6.70
CA ASP A 184 33.30 -1.47 -7.90
C ASP A 184 31.93 -2.18 -7.98
N VAL A 185 30.85 -1.41 -7.80
CA VAL A 185 29.50 -1.97 -7.79
C VAL A 185 29.08 -2.29 -9.20
N ASP A 186 28.98 -3.58 -9.47
CA ASP A 186 28.14 -4.07 -10.53
C ASP A 186 26.67 -3.80 -10.17
N TRP A 187 26.14 -2.66 -10.62
CA TRP A 187 24.75 -2.26 -10.40
C TRP A 187 23.74 -3.18 -11.10
N SER A 188 24.20 -4.13 -11.92
CA SER A 188 23.33 -5.23 -12.35
C SER A 188 23.00 -6.19 -11.20
N ARG A 189 23.82 -6.22 -10.14
CA ARG A 189 23.59 -6.92 -8.86
C ARG A 189 22.89 -6.02 -7.84
N ARG A 190 21.81 -5.36 -8.26
CA ARG A 190 20.94 -4.57 -7.37
C ARG A 190 20.55 -5.41 -6.14
N PRO A 191 20.29 -4.79 -4.97
CA PRO A 191 19.86 -5.57 -3.83
C PRO A 191 18.59 -6.35 -4.21
N PHE A 192 18.45 -7.59 -3.75
CA PHE A 192 17.31 -8.39 -4.19
C PHE A 192 16.03 -7.88 -3.50
N PRO A 193 14.85 -7.85 -4.16
CA PRO A 193 13.56 -7.49 -3.53
C PRO A 193 13.17 -8.33 -2.30
N ARG A 194 13.89 -9.44 -2.07
CA ARG A 194 13.89 -10.27 -0.85
C ARG A 194 14.09 -9.46 0.41
N LEU A 195 14.72 -8.30 0.30
CA LEU A 195 15.10 -7.47 1.43
C LEU A 195 14.05 -6.39 1.72
N LEU A 196 13.11 -6.15 0.80
CA LEU A 196 12.09 -5.11 0.98
C LEU A 196 10.98 -5.58 1.94
N PRO A 197 10.46 -4.70 2.80
CA PRO A 197 9.21 -4.94 3.51
C PRO A 197 8.04 -5.25 2.59
N VAL A 198 7.05 -6.00 3.08
CA VAL A 198 5.85 -6.36 2.31
C VAL A 198 5.03 -5.15 1.92
N TYR A 199 4.98 -4.09 2.73
CA TYR A 199 4.32 -2.84 2.33
C TYR A 199 5.10 -2.07 1.27
N CYS A 200 6.44 -2.17 1.26
CA CYS A 200 7.24 -1.65 0.16
C CYS A 200 6.95 -2.44 -1.12
N LEU A 201 6.79 -3.75 -1.02
CA LEU A 201 6.36 -4.59 -2.13
C LEU A 201 4.91 -4.26 -2.55
N LYS A 202 4.00 -3.98 -1.61
CA LYS A 202 2.62 -3.56 -1.88
C LYS A 202 2.58 -2.29 -2.73
N SER A 203 3.31 -1.25 -2.32
CA SER A 203 3.38 0.01 -3.07
C SER A 203 4.05 -0.17 -4.43
N LEU A 204 5.14 -0.93 -4.48
CA LEU A 204 5.90 -1.18 -5.71
C LEU A 204 5.21 -2.11 -6.71
N ILE A 205 4.40 -3.07 -6.26
CA ILE A 205 3.69 -4.03 -7.12
C ILE A 205 2.40 -3.41 -7.66
N ILE A 206 1.58 -2.77 -6.82
CA ILE A 206 0.32 -2.18 -7.28
C ILE A 206 0.56 -0.99 -8.19
N GLN A 207 1.66 -0.25 -7.98
CA GLN A 207 1.85 1.05 -8.63
C GLN A 207 3.12 1.18 -9.47
N GLY A 208 4.10 0.30 -9.26
CA GLY A 208 5.36 0.32 -9.99
C GLY A 208 5.45 -0.85 -10.95
N ASN A 209 6.15 -0.64 -12.05
CA ASN A 209 6.60 -1.69 -12.95
C ASN A 209 7.66 -2.60 -12.27
N LEU A 210 7.66 -2.75 -10.93
CA LEU A 210 8.60 -3.58 -10.18
C LEU A 210 8.62 -4.98 -10.80
N LEU A 211 7.45 -5.60 -11.00
CA LEU A 211 7.38 -6.91 -11.64
C LEU A 211 8.03 -6.92 -13.04
N GLN A 212 7.95 -5.84 -13.81
CA GLN A 212 8.54 -5.78 -15.16
C GLN A 212 10.07 -5.65 -15.15
N ILE A 213 10.66 -5.08 -14.09
CA ILE A 213 12.12 -4.95 -13.96
C ILE A 213 12.78 -6.14 -13.26
N LEU A 214 11.98 -7.03 -12.65
CA LEU A 214 12.48 -8.22 -11.96
C LEU A 214 12.65 -9.41 -12.91
N TYR A 215 13.69 -10.20 -12.66
CA TYR A 215 13.87 -11.50 -13.30
C TYR A 215 12.74 -12.48 -12.90
N PRO A 216 12.42 -13.50 -13.72
CA PRO A 216 11.33 -14.42 -13.42
C PRO A 216 11.40 -15.10 -12.04
N VAL A 217 12.62 -15.40 -11.56
CA VAL A 217 12.87 -16.01 -10.24
C VAL A 217 12.63 -15.02 -9.09
N GLU A 218 12.89 -13.73 -9.32
CA GLU A 218 12.61 -12.63 -8.38
C GLU A 218 11.11 -12.39 -8.27
N GLN A 219 10.43 -12.32 -9.42
CA GLN A 219 8.98 -12.19 -9.50
C GLN A 219 8.31 -13.32 -8.70
N LEU A 220 8.73 -14.57 -8.90
CA LEU A 220 8.18 -15.73 -8.19
C LEU A 220 8.33 -15.58 -6.67
N TYR A 221 9.51 -15.17 -6.20
CA TYR A 221 9.73 -14.92 -4.77
C TYR A 221 8.78 -13.85 -4.23
N VAL A 222 8.66 -12.73 -4.95
CA VAL A 222 7.76 -11.64 -4.58
C VAL A 222 6.32 -12.15 -4.51
N PHE A 223 5.86 -12.90 -5.49
CA PHE A 223 4.51 -13.48 -5.50
C PHE A 223 4.24 -14.37 -4.30
N ILE A 224 5.11 -15.35 -4.02
CA ILE A 224 4.97 -16.25 -2.85
C ILE A 224 4.86 -15.41 -1.57
N ARG A 225 5.73 -14.43 -1.42
CA ARG A 225 5.74 -13.58 -0.23
C ARG A 225 4.49 -12.72 -0.11
N MET A 226 3.98 -12.15 -1.20
CA MET A 226 2.73 -11.39 -1.18
C MET A 226 1.52 -12.28 -0.87
N MET A 227 1.51 -13.53 -1.32
CA MET A 227 0.45 -14.46 -0.97
C MET A 227 0.47 -14.81 0.52
N LYS A 228 1.66 -15.00 1.09
CA LYS A 228 1.85 -15.38 2.49
C LYS A 228 1.65 -14.21 3.46
N GLU A 229 2.26 -13.08 3.18
CA GLU A 229 2.41 -11.95 4.11
C GLU A 229 1.59 -10.72 3.69
N GLY A 230 1.04 -10.69 2.47
CA GLY A 230 0.23 -9.56 2.00
C GLY A 230 -1.09 -9.47 2.76
N ASN A 231 -1.35 -8.32 3.38
CA ASN A 231 -2.57 -8.12 4.17
C ASN A 231 -3.80 -7.72 3.33
N SER A 232 -3.61 -7.30 2.08
CA SER A 232 -4.70 -6.85 1.23
C SER A 232 -5.06 -7.88 0.15
N GLU A 233 -6.33 -8.27 0.11
CA GLU A 233 -6.88 -9.16 -0.91
C GLU A 233 -6.70 -8.59 -2.33
N GLN A 234 -6.79 -7.26 -2.48
CA GLN A 234 -6.58 -6.58 -3.77
C GLN A 234 -5.16 -6.82 -4.29
N VAL A 235 -4.16 -6.80 -3.40
CA VAL A 235 -2.76 -7.04 -3.75
C VAL A 235 -2.56 -8.48 -4.21
N LYS A 236 -3.10 -9.44 -3.46
CA LYS A 236 -3.02 -10.85 -3.82
C LYS A 236 -3.70 -11.12 -5.16
N THR A 237 -4.88 -10.54 -5.36
CA THR A 237 -5.61 -10.60 -6.64
C THR A 237 -4.76 -10.05 -7.78
N PHE A 238 -4.20 -8.86 -7.59
CA PHE A 238 -3.31 -8.26 -8.58
C PHE A 238 -2.12 -9.18 -8.88
N CYS A 239 -1.43 -9.70 -7.86
CA CYS A 239 -0.32 -10.63 -8.04
C CYS A 239 -0.72 -11.82 -8.91
N LEU A 240 -1.84 -12.48 -8.60
CA LEU A 240 -2.35 -13.63 -9.37
C LEU A 240 -2.57 -13.28 -10.85
N THR A 241 -3.15 -12.10 -11.13
CA THR A 241 -3.37 -11.65 -12.53
C THR A 241 -2.10 -11.32 -13.30
N GLN A 242 -0.98 -11.10 -12.61
CA GLN A 242 0.31 -10.79 -13.23
C GLN A 242 1.21 -12.02 -13.42
N MET A 243 0.85 -13.17 -12.83
CA MET A 243 1.69 -14.37 -12.90
C MET A 243 1.61 -15.00 -14.29
N LYS A 244 2.75 -15.48 -14.79
CA LYS A 244 2.78 -16.43 -15.90
C LYS A 244 2.38 -17.82 -15.39
N GLU A 245 1.93 -18.69 -16.29
CA GLU A 245 1.46 -20.06 -15.97
C GLU A 245 2.42 -20.83 -15.05
N LYS A 246 3.71 -20.92 -15.41
CA LYS A 246 4.72 -21.58 -14.57
C LYS A 246 4.90 -20.94 -13.18
N GLN A 247 4.76 -19.62 -13.08
CA GLN A 247 4.87 -18.93 -11.80
C GLN A 247 3.64 -19.19 -10.94
N PHE A 248 2.46 -19.18 -11.56
CA PHE A 248 1.21 -19.50 -10.90
C PHE A 248 1.23 -20.92 -10.32
N GLU A 249 1.65 -21.92 -11.10
CA GLU A 249 1.80 -23.31 -10.61
C GLU A 249 2.73 -23.41 -9.39
N GLU A 250 3.88 -22.74 -9.43
CA GLU A 250 4.83 -22.76 -8.32
C GLU A 250 4.32 -22.02 -7.07
N VAL A 251 3.57 -20.93 -7.24
CA VAL A 251 2.88 -20.27 -6.12
C VAL A 251 1.78 -21.16 -5.57
N LEU A 252 0.99 -21.80 -6.44
CA LEU A 252 -0.11 -22.69 -6.07
C LEU A 252 0.39 -23.87 -5.21
N LYS A 253 1.51 -24.49 -5.60
CA LYS A 253 2.14 -25.58 -4.83
C LYS A 253 2.57 -25.16 -3.43
N ARG A 254 2.96 -23.90 -3.23
CA ARG A 254 3.53 -23.40 -1.97
C ARG A 254 2.50 -22.74 -1.06
N GLU A 255 1.55 -22.03 -1.65
CA GLU A 255 0.62 -21.12 -0.96
C GLU A 255 -0.84 -21.43 -1.36
N LEU A 256 -1.17 -22.72 -1.56
CA LEU A 256 -2.46 -23.22 -2.03
C LEU A 256 -3.65 -22.57 -1.34
N LEU A 257 -3.65 -22.55 0.01
CA LEU A 257 -4.74 -21.99 0.81
C LEU A 257 -4.93 -20.48 0.58
N GLN A 258 -3.85 -19.74 0.37
CA GLN A 258 -3.91 -18.30 0.13
C GLN A 258 -4.43 -18.01 -1.27
N VAL A 259 -3.98 -18.78 -2.27
CA VAL A 259 -4.47 -18.67 -3.66
C VAL A 259 -5.96 -19.00 -3.70
N TYR A 260 -6.37 -20.12 -3.09
CA TYR A 260 -7.76 -20.52 -3.00
C TYR A 260 -8.64 -19.43 -2.39
N LYS A 261 -8.25 -18.88 -1.23
CA LYS A 261 -9.01 -17.83 -0.55
C LYS A 261 -9.30 -16.63 -1.45
N VAL A 262 -8.30 -16.19 -2.20
CA VAL A 262 -8.44 -15.03 -3.11
C VAL A 262 -9.35 -15.34 -4.29
N LEU A 263 -9.27 -16.56 -4.83
CA LEU A 263 -10.10 -16.99 -5.95
C LEU A 263 -11.56 -17.23 -5.53
N SER A 264 -11.80 -17.78 -4.34
CA SER A 264 -13.15 -18.03 -3.82
C SER A 264 -13.95 -16.75 -3.60
N ASN A 265 -13.27 -15.64 -3.25
CA ASN A 265 -13.90 -14.33 -3.14
C ASN A 265 -14.17 -13.66 -4.51
N ARG A 266 -13.64 -14.24 -5.61
CA ARG A 266 -13.65 -13.66 -6.96
C ARG A 266 -13.84 -14.75 -8.04
N PRO A 267 -14.99 -15.46 -8.08
CA PRO A 267 -15.21 -16.55 -9.04
C PRO A 267 -15.24 -16.11 -10.51
N PHE A 268 -15.26 -14.79 -10.78
CA PHE A 268 -15.35 -14.22 -12.12
C PHE A 268 -14.00 -13.89 -12.78
N LEU A 269 -12.87 -14.34 -12.21
CA LEU A 269 -11.61 -14.30 -12.94
C LEU A 269 -11.73 -15.18 -14.19
N PRO A 270 -11.44 -14.68 -15.41
CA PRO A 270 -11.56 -15.47 -16.65
C PRO A 270 -10.81 -16.80 -16.60
N GLU A 271 -9.77 -16.88 -15.77
CA GLU A 271 -8.92 -18.04 -15.56
C GLU A 271 -9.43 -18.97 -14.45
N PHE A 272 -10.47 -18.60 -13.70
CA PHE A 272 -10.95 -19.33 -12.52
C PHE A 272 -11.20 -20.82 -12.81
N HIS A 273 -11.89 -21.14 -13.90
CA HIS A 273 -12.17 -22.54 -14.26
C HIS A 273 -10.89 -23.35 -14.56
N LYS A 274 -9.91 -22.77 -15.27
CA LYS A 274 -8.62 -23.41 -15.50
C LYS A 274 -7.83 -23.60 -14.20
N MET A 275 -7.99 -22.66 -13.26
CA MET A 275 -7.34 -22.69 -11.96
C MET A 275 -7.97 -23.74 -11.03
N VAL A 276 -9.29 -23.96 -11.09
CA VAL A 276 -10.00 -24.97 -10.27
C VAL A 276 -9.46 -26.38 -10.54
N ASP A 277 -9.26 -26.76 -11.80
CA ASP A 277 -8.71 -28.07 -12.17
C ASP A 277 -7.27 -28.24 -11.63
N SER A 278 -6.49 -27.15 -11.66
CA SER A 278 -5.13 -27.12 -11.11
C SER A 278 -5.13 -27.22 -9.58
N ILE A 279 -6.04 -26.51 -8.90
CA ILE A 279 -6.20 -26.57 -7.45
C ILE A 279 -6.53 -28.00 -7.02
N TYR A 280 -7.46 -28.66 -7.71
CA TYR A 280 -7.86 -30.03 -7.41
C TYR A 280 -6.68 -31.01 -7.51
N THR A 281 -5.78 -30.78 -8.47
CA THR A 281 -4.57 -31.59 -8.66
C THR A 281 -3.57 -31.47 -7.50
N TYR A 282 -3.47 -30.29 -6.88
CA TYR A 282 -2.50 -30.01 -5.82
C TYR A 282 -3.06 -30.05 -4.41
N LEU A 283 -4.37 -30.27 -4.25
CA LEU A 283 -5.04 -30.25 -2.95
C LEU A 283 -5.09 -31.66 -2.36
N PRO A 284 -4.28 -31.97 -1.33
CA PRO A 284 -4.35 -33.28 -0.67
C PRO A 284 -5.67 -33.40 0.11
N GLU A 285 -6.17 -34.63 0.25
CA GLU A 285 -7.49 -34.92 0.85
C GLU A 285 -7.68 -34.32 2.26
N ASN A 286 -6.60 -34.27 3.05
CA ASN A 286 -6.61 -33.69 4.38
C ASN A 286 -6.74 -32.14 4.38
N GLU A 287 -6.25 -31.46 3.34
CA GLU A 287 -6.43 -30.01 3.18
C GLU A 287 -7.81 -29.66 2.62
N PHE A 288 -8.46 -30.59 1.91
CA PHE A 288 -9.83 -30.42 1.42
C PHE A 288 -10.82 -30.19 2.57
N LEU A 289 -10.69 -30.97 3.65
CA LEU A 289 -11.48 -30.78 4.88
C LEU A 289 -11.23 -29.39 5.52
N ASN A 290 -9.98 -28.93 5.57
CA ASN A 290 -9.65 -27.60 6.09
C ASN A 290 -10.29 -26.48 5.26
N ILE A 291 -10.32 -26.65 3.95
CA ILE A 291 -10.98 -25.71 3.04
C ILE A 291 -12.49 -25.70 3.26
N LEU A 292 -13.13 -26.86 3.32
CA LEU A 292 -14.58 -26.97 3.56
C LEU A 292 -15.00 -26.35 4.89
N ILE A 293 -14.25 -26.62 5.97
CA ILE A 293 -14.51 -26.04 7.29
C ILE A 293 -14.39 -24.51 7.23
N LYS A 294 -13.39 -23.97 6.52
CA LYS A 294 -13.23 -22.53 6.35
C LYS A 294 -14.34 -21.90 5.52
N MET A 295 -14.80 -22.55 4.45
CA MET A 295 -15.93 -22.08 3.65
C MET A 295 -17.20 -21.98 4.49
N ASP A 296 -17.52 -23.03 5.24
CA ASP A 296 -18.67 -23.06 6.15
C ASP A 296 -18.57 -21.96 7.23
N CYS A 297 -17.38 -21.69 7.76
CA CYS A 297 -17.16 -20.58 8.69
C CYS A 297 -17.34 -19.18 8.06
N GLU A 298 -16.85 -18.98 6.83
CA GLU A 298 -16.94 -17.69 6.14
C GLU A 298 -18.38 -17.39 5.69
N GLU A 299 -19.12 -18.40 5.21
CA GLU A 299 -20.55 -18.28 4.89
C GLU A 299 -21.37 -17.90 6.13
N LYS A 300 -21.13 -18.57 7.26
CA LYS A 300 -21.77 -18.22 8.55
C LYS A 300 -21.45 -16.80 9.01
N ARG A 301 -20.23 -16.31 8.79
CA ARG A 301 -19.83 -14.93 9.11
C ARG A 301 -20.52 -13.90 8.20
N GLN A 302 -20.61 -14.18 6.90
CA GLN A 302 -21.30 -13.27 5.97
C GLN A 302 -22.79 -13.16 6.30
N ILE A 303 -23.43 -14.28 6.64
CA ILE A 303 -24.82 -14.30 7.12
C ILE A 303 -24.95 -13.47 8.40
N SER A 304 -24.10 -13.70 9.41
CA SER A 304 -24.11 -12.94 10.67
C SER A 304 -23.95 -11.43 10.45
N ASN A 305 -23.00 -11.04 9.60
CA ASN A 305 -22.76 -9.62 9.30
C ASN A 305 -23.95 -8.99 8.57
N ALA A 306 -24.57 -9.70 7.62
CA ALA A 306 -25.76 -9.22 6.92
C ALA A 306 -26.97 -9.02 7.85
N TYR A 307 -27.10 -9.87 8.88
CA TYR A 307 -28.15 -9.73 9.90
C TYR A 307 -27.96 -8.52 10.83
N ASP A 308 -26.73 -8.12 11.13
CA ASP A 308 -26.45 -6.94 11.97
C ASP A 308 -26.73 -5.62 11.24
N TYR A 309 -26.43 -5.53 9.94
CA TYR A 309 -26.79 -4.35 9.14
C TYR A 309 -28.31 -4.15 9.01
N GLY A 310 -29.09 -5.24 8.99
CA GLY A 310 -30.56 -5.16 8.92
C GLY A 310 -31.24 -4.57 10.16
N LYS A 311 -30.57 -4.56 11.33
CA LYS A 311 -31.11 -3.97 12.56
C LYS A 311 -30.85 -2.47 12.69
N GLN A 312 -29.83 -1.92 12.03
CA GLN A 312 -29.52 -0.49 12.11
C GLN A 312 -30.38 0.37 11.16
N ILE A 313 -30.92 -0.21 10.09
CA ILE A 313 -31.77 0.50 9.11
C ILE A 313 -33.20 0.77 9.65
N LYS A 314 -33.57 0.22 10.81
CA LYS A 314 -34.92 0.44 11.42
C LYS A 314 -34.97 1.52 12.50
N CYS A 315 -33.88 2.25 12.74
CA CYS A 315 -33.84 3.33 13.71
C CYS A 315 -33.33 4.63 13.09
N PHE A 316 -34.03 5.17 12.09
CA PHE A 316 -34.05 6.60 11.76
C PHE A 316 -35.41 6.98 11.19
#